data_AF-A0A2X2TAR2-F1
#
_entry.id   AF-A0A2X2TAR2-F1
#
_cell.length_a   1.000
_cell.length_b   1.000
_cell.length_c   1.000
_cell.angle_alpha   90.00
_cell.angle_beta   90.00
_cell.angle_gamma   90.00
#
_symmetry.space_group_name_H-M   'P 1'
#
loop_
_entity.id
_entity.type
_entity.pdbx_description
1 polymer ?
#
loop_
_entity_poly.entity_id
_entity_poly.type
_entity_poly.pdbx_seq_one_letter_code
_entity_poly.pdbx_strand_id
1 'polypeptide(L)'
;MQWMVDAVNSPANGFTMCTGSYGVRADNDLVGMIKRFGPRIYFTHLRSTLREDNPKTFHEAAHLYGDVDMYEVVKAIVEEEQRRKEAGQSELIPMRPDHGHQMLDDLKKKVNPGYSAIGRLKGLAEVRGVEMAIQRAFFGK
;
A
#
# COMPACT_ATOMS: atom_id res chain seq x y z
N MET A 1 12.45 -10.23 3.37
CA MET A 1 11.73 -9.98 4.64
C MET A 1 12.15 -11.00 5.71
N GLN A 2 11.99 -12.31 5.48
CA GLN A 2 12.34 -13.35 6.47
C GLN A 2 13.75 -13.19 7.06
N TRP A 3 14.78 -13.07 6.22
CA TRP A 3 16.15 -12.88 6.67
C TRP A 3 16.34 -11.73 7.67
N MET A 4 15.64 -10.60 7.50
CA MET A 4 15.74 -9.49 8.45
C MET A 4 15.17 -9.86 9.82
N VAL A 5 14.06 -10.61 9.86
CA VAL A 5 13.45 -11.10 11.10
C VAL A 5 14.37 -12.10 11.79
N ASP A 6 14.98 -13.01 11.03
CA ASP A 6 15.91 -14.01 11.56
C ASP A 6 17.18 -13.37 12.13
N ALA A 7 17.67 -12.30 11.49
CA ALA A 7 18.85 -11.57 11.94
C ALA A 7 18.62 -10.81 13.25
N VAL A 8 17.44 -10.19 13.43
CA VAL A 8 17.09 -9.44 14.65
C VAL A 8 15.62 -9.66 15.01
N ASN A 9 15.37 -10.53 15.98
CA ASN A 9 14.02 -10.85 16.47
C ASN A 9 13.52 -9.84 17.53
N SER A 10 13.55 -8.55 17.21
CA SER A 10 12.92 -7.48 18.00
C SER A 10 11.68 -6.98 17.27
N PRO A 11 10.54 -6.69 17.93
CA PRO A 11 9.38 -6.10 17.27
C PRO A 11 9.71 -4.75 16.61
N ALA A 12 10.68 -3.99 17.12
CA ALA A 12 11.11 -2.74 16.49
C ALA A 12 11.72 -2.93 15.08
N ASN A 13 12.15 -4.15 14.74
CA ASN A 13 12.59 -4.51 13.39
C ASN A 13 11.37 -4.84 12.51
N GLY A 14 10.83 -3.80 11.88
CA GLY A 14 9.62 -3.87 11.07
C GLY A 14 9.80 -3.44 9.62
N PHE A 15 8.67 -3.29 8.94
CA PHE A 15 8.60 -3.03 7.51
C PHE A 15 7.64 -1.90 7.18
N THR A 16 8.03 -1.14 6.15
CA THR A 16 7.07 -0.39 5.34
C THR A 16 6.62 -1.29 4.19
N MET A 17 5.32 -1.57 4.11
CA MET A 17 4.73 -2.28 2.99
C MET A 17 4.47 -1.30 1.84
N CYS A 18 5.44 -1.20 0.93
CA CYS A 18 5.31 -0.39 -0.28
C CYS A 18 4.87 -1.23 -1.47
N THR A 19 3.57 -1.18 -1.78
CA THR A 19 2.96 -1.99 -2.84
C THR A 19 3.50 -1.63 -4.22
N GLY A 20 3.74 -0.35 -4.48
CA GLY A 20 4.29 0.10 -5.76
C GLY A 20 5.78 -0.19 -5.94
N SER A 21 6.50 -0.62 -4.89
CA SER A 21 7.88 -1.10 -5.01
C SER A 21 7.91 -2.62 -5.13
N TYR A 22 7.29 -3.33 -4.19
CA TYR A 22 7.26 -4.78 -4.22
C TYR A 22 6.46 -5.32 -5.41
N GLY A 23 5.40 -4.63 -5.84
CA GLY A 23 4.52 -5.02 -6.94
C GLY A 23 5.12 -4.87 -8.34
N VAL A 24 6.31 -4.25 -8.48
CA VAL A 24 7.01 -4.16 -9.78
C VAL A 24 7.25 -5.54 -10.37
N ARG A 25 7.62 -6.52 -9.53
CA ARG A 25 7.91 -7.90 -9.96
C ARG A 25 6.73 -8.82 -9.64
N ALA A 26 6.30 -9.59 -10.63
CA ALA A 26 5.08 -10.40 -10.56
C ALA A 26 5.17 -11.59 -9.58
N ASP A 27 6.37 -12.03 -9.22
CA ASP A 27 6.61 -13.10 -8.26
C ASP A 27 6.48 -12.67 -6.79
N ASN A 28 6.30 -11.38 -6.51
CA ASN A 28 5.97 -10.90 -5.17
C ASN A 28 4.48 -10.97 -4.91
N ASP A 29 4.09 -11.99 -4.15
CA ASP A 29 2.75 -12.13 -3.55
C ASP A 29 2.55 -11.13 -2.40
N LEU A 30 2.06 -9.93 -2.74
CA LEU A 30 1.87 -8.82 -1.78
C LEU A 30 0.93 -9.20 -0.63
N VAL A 31 -0.19 -9.85 -0.93
CA VAL A 31 -1.18 -10.28 0.08
C VAL A 31 -0.56 -11.28 1.03
N GLY A 32 0.16 -12.29 0.53
CA GLY A 32 0.85 -13.22 1.40
C GLY A 32 2.01 -12.58 2.16
N MET A 33 2.70 -11.57 1.62
CA MET A 33 3.69 -10.80 2.38
C MET A 33 3.03 -10.10 3.56
N ILE A 34 1.85 -9.50 3.37
CA ILE A 34 1.06 -8.89 4.46
C ILE A 34 0.64 -9.96 5.47
N LYS A 35 0.12 -11.11 5.04
CA LYS A 35 -0.29 -12.19 5.96
C LYS A 35 0.88 -12.76 6.77
N ARG A 36 2.06 -12.91 6.16
CA ARG A 36 3.26 -13.46 6.82
C ARG A 36 3.92 -12.46 7.77
N PHE A 37 3.94 -11.18 7.41
CA PHE A 37 4.72 -10.15 8.13
C PHE A 37 3.86 -9.03 8.73
N GLY A 38 2.54 -9.15 8.70
CA GLY A 38 1.55 -8.18 9.20
C GLY A 38 1.84 -7.64 10.60
N PRO A 39 2.19 -8.48 11.60
CA PRO A 39 2.56 -8.03 12.93
C PRO A 39 3.77 -7.08 12.99
N ARG A 40 4.55 -7.01 11.90
CA ARG A 40 5.75 -6.18 11.74
C ARG A 40 5.60 -5.08 10.69
N ILE A 41 4.43 -4.93 10.07
CA ILE A 41 4.16 -3.84 9.14
C ILE A 41 3.71 -2.63 9.96
N TYR A 42 4.54 -1.59 9.98
CA TYR A 42 4.27 -0.37 10.77
C TYR A 42 3.92 0.84 9.91
N PHE A 43 4.03 0.71 8.59
CA PHE A 43 3.67 1.76 7.65
C PHE A 43 3.37 1.18 6.27
N THR A 44 2.51 1.84 5.50
CA THR A 44 2.18 1.42 4.14
C THR A 44 2.30 2.57 3.14
N HIS A 45 2.83 2.26 1.96
CA HIS A 45 2.73 3.10 0.78
C HIS A 45 1.78 2.39 -0.18
N LEU A 46 0.56 2.93 -0.32
CA LEU A 46 -0.50 2.32 -1.11
C LEU A 46 -0.60 3.06 -2.44
N ARG A 47 0.16 2.58 -3.43
CA ARG A 47 0.11 2.99 -4.84
C ARG A 47 0.28 1.77 -5.75
N SER A 48 0.12 1.95 -7.05
CA SER A 48 0.27 0.87 -8.03
C SER A 48 1.19 1.28 -9.17
N THR A 49 1.90 0.31 -9.72
CA THR A 49 2.65 0.41 -10.97
C THR A 49 1.99 -0.47 -12.01
N LEU A 50 2.25 -0.22 -13.28
CA LEU A 50 1.81 -1.09 -14.37
C LEU A 50 3.02 -1.46 -15.21
N ARG A 51 3.32 -2.76 -15.29
CA ARG A 51 4.30 -3.32 -16.21
C ARG A 51 3.83 -3.19 -17.66
N GLU A 52 4.79 -3.02 -18.54
CA GLU A 52 4.57 -2.95 -19.99
C GLU A 52 4.94 -4.28 -20.66
N ASP A 53 4.96 -4.31 -22.00
CA ASP A 53 5.30 -5.52 -22.78
C ASP A 53 6.64 -6.14 -22.35
N ASN A 54 7.63 -5.30 -22.07
CA ASN A 54 8.82 -5.74 -21.36
C ASN A 54 8.52 -5.76 -19.85
N PRO A 55 8.55 -6.93 -19.18
CA PRO A 55 8.16 -7.04 -17.77
C PRO A 55 9.10 -6.31 -16.79
N LYS A 56 10.24 -5.80 -17.26
CA LYS A 56 11.16 -4.94 -16.49
C LYS A 56 10.90 -3.45 -16.70
N THR A 57 10.10 -3.09 -17.70
CA THR A 57 9.61 -1.73 -17.92
C THR A 57 8.27 -1.56 -17.22
N PHE A 58 8.11 -0.48 -16.48
CA PHE A 58 6.87 -0.15 -15.80
C PHE A 58 6.74 1.37 -15.66
N HIS A 59 5.50 1.83 -15.47
CA HIS A 59 5.21 3.21 -15.10
C HIS A 59 4.33 3.27 -13.85
N GLU A 60 4.27 4.44 -13.22
CA GLU A 60 3.33 4.70 -12.12
C GLU A 60 1.90 4.71 -12.67
N ALA A 61 1.03 3.85 -12.13
CA ALA A 61 -0.36 3.73 -12.56
C ALA A 61 -1.28 4.61 -11.70
N ALA A 62 -2.54 4.76 -12.12
CA ALA A 62 -3.56 5.21 -11.19
C ALA A 62 -3.72 4.16 -10.07
N HIS A 63 -4.00 4.60 -8.84
CA HIS A 63 -3.92 3.75 -7.64
C HIS A 63 -4.74 2.45 -7.72
N LEU A 64 -5.88 2.48 -8.41
CA LEU A 64 -6.78 1.34 -8.59
C LEU A 64 -6.71 0.69 -9.99
N TYR A 65 -5.74 1.07 -10.83
CA TYR A 65 -5.67 0.64 -12.24
C TYR A 65 -4.26 0.22 -12.65
N GLY A 66 -3.55 -0.50 -11.78
CA GLY A 66 -2.25 -1.08 -12.08
C GLY A 66 -2.18 -2.55 -11.67
N ASP A 67 -0.98 -3.09 -11.59
CA ASP A 67 -0.73 -4.50 -11.26
C ASP A 67 -1.08 -4.88 -9.82
N VAL A 68 -1.12 -3.88 -8.91
CA VAL A 68 -1.53 -4.10 -7.53
C VAL A 68 -3.04 -4.25 -7.46
N ASP A 69 -3.51 -5.41 -7.01
CA ASP A 69 -4.88 -5.58 -6.53
C ASP A 69 -5.04 -4.81 -5.21
N MET A 70 -5.40 -3.53 -5.33
CA MET A 70 -5.51 -2.64 -4.18
C MET A 70 -6.62 -3.06 -3.23
N TYR A 71 -7.67 -3.73 -3.73
CA TYR A 71 -8.74 -4.24 -2.89
C TYR A 71 -8.22 -5.34 -1.97
N GLU A 72 -7.56 -6.36 -2.51
CA GLU A 72 -7.03 -7.47 -1.71
C GLU A 72 -5.91 -7.00 -0.76
N VAL A 73 -5.06 -6.06 -1.19
CA VAL A 73 -4.04 -5.50 -0.30
C VAL A 73 -4.65 -4.73 0.87
N VAL A 74 -5.59 -3.81 0.61
CA VAL A 74 -6.24 -3.04 1.68
C VAL A 74 -7.01 -3.98 2.60
N LYS A 75 -7.67 -5.01 2.05
CA LYS A 75 -8.38 -6.03 2.84
C LYS A 75 -7.45 -6.76 3.79
N ALA A 76 -6.28 -7.20 3.32
CA ALA A 76 -5.29 -7.88 4.17
C ALA A 76 -4.71 -6.96 5.26
N ILE A 77 -4.57 -5.66 4.98
CA ILE A 77 -4.14 -4.66 5.98
C ILE A 77 -5.22 -4.49 7.05
N VAL A 78 -6.48 -4.30 6.66
CA VAL A 78 -7.60 -4.17 7.60
C VAL A 78 -7.75 -5.44 8.45
N GLU A 79 -7.62 -6.62 7.86
CA GLU A 79 -7.61 -7.90 8.60
C GLU A 79 -6.51 -7.93 9.68
N GLU A 80 -5.30 -7.46 9.37
CA GLU A 80 -4.21 -7.36 10.35
C GLU A 80 -4.53 -6.34 11.46
N GLU A 81 -5.12 -5.19 11.14
CA GLU A 81 -5.54 -4.21 12.15
C GLU A 81 -6.62 -4.78 13.08
N GLN A 82 -7.58 -5.54 12.57
CA GLN A 82 -8.58 -6.23 13.40
C GLN A 82 -7.93 -7.30 14.27
N ARG A 83 -6.99 -8.09 13.72
CA ARG A 83 -6.22 -9.07 14.50
C ARG A 83 -5.45 -8.41 15.65
N ARG A 84 -4.85 -7.23 15.43
CA ARG A 84 -4.21 -6.44 16.49
C ARG A 84 -5.20 -6.04 17.56
N LYS A 85 -6.35 -5.50 17.15
CA LYS A 85 -7.42 -5.06 18.05
C LYS A 85 -7.94 -6.20 18.93
N GLU A 86 -8.17 -7.38 18.36
CA GLU A 86 -8.58 -8.59 19.09
C GLU A 86 -7.51 -9.06 20.10
N ALA A 87 -6.23 -8.84 19.78
CA ALA A 87 -5.10 -9.11 20.67
C ALA A 87 -4.84 -7.99 21.70
N GLY A 88 -5.71 -6.97 21.78
CA GLY A 88 -5.58 -5.85 22.72
C GLY A 88 -4.61 -4.74 22.28
N GLN A 89 -4.18 -4.73 21.02
CA GLN A 89 -3.34 -3.69 20.40
C GLN A 89 -4.21 -2.79 19.53
N SER A 90 -4.37 -1.52 19.87
CA SER A 90 -5.25 -0.59 19.16
C SER A 90 -4.54 0.22 18.07
N GLU A 91 -3.24 -0.02 17.85
CA GLU A 91 -2.42 0.71 16.89
C GLU A 91 -2.75 0.32 15.44
N LEU A 92 -3.32 1.28 14.71
CA LEU A 92 -3.53 1.21 13.26
C LEU A 92 -2.20 1.27 12.49
N ILE A 93 -2.23 0.82 11.25
CA ILE A 93 -1.10 0.89 10.31
C ILE A 93 -1.25 2.19 9.50
N PRO A 94 -0.44 3.23 9.77
CA PRO A 94 -0.51 4.45 8.99
C PRO A 94 -0.24 4.17 7.50
N MET A 95 -0.86 4.98 6.63
CA MET A 95 -0.71 4.89 5.18
C MET A 95 -0.42 6.25 4.57
N ARG A 96 0.18 6.23 3.38
CA ARG A 96 0.18 7.38 2.47
C ARG A 96 -0.05 6.91 1.03
N PRO A 97 -0.61 7.76 0.13
CA PRO A 97 -0.80 7.43 -1.29
C PRO A 97 0.50 7.32 -2.09
N ASP A 98 1.64 7.57 -1.43
CA ASP A 98 2.98 7.56 -1.98
C ASP A 98 3.22 8.58 -3.10
N HIS A 99 3.09 8.16 -4.35
CA HIS A 99 3.24 8.97 -5.55
C HIS A 99 1.87 9.25 -6.18
N GLY A 100 1.78 10.31 -6.98
CA GLY A 100 0.60 10.61 -7.78
C GLY A 100 0.99 11.26 -9.10
N HIS A 101 0.16 11.09 -10.12
CA HIS A 101 0.38 11.73 -11.40
C HIS A 101 0.36 13.25 -11.28
N GLN A 102 1.19 13.93 -12.07
CA GLN A 102 1.06 15.36 -12.26
C GLN A 102 -0.16 15.62 -13.15
N MET A 103 -1.16 16.33 -12.63
CA MET A 103 -2.45 16.52 -13.32
C MET A 103 -3.07 17.87 -12.96
N LEU A 104 -4.04 18.31 -13.77
CA LEU A 104 -4.76 19.58 -13.60
C LEU A 104 -3.76 20.75 -13.42
N ASP A 105 -3.99 21.63 -12.44
CA ASP A 105 -3.18 22.81 -12.15
C ASP A 105 -1.71 22.49 -11.88
N ASP A 106 -1.41 21.28 -11.41
CA ASP A 106 -0.04 20.89 -11.13
C ASP A 106 0.80 20.71 -12.40
N LEU A 107 0.19 20.49 -13.58
CA LEU A 107 0.91 20.46 -14.88
C LEU A 107 1.55 21.79 -15.24
N LYS A 108 1.05 22.90 -14.69
CA LYS A 108 1.57 24.26 -14.94
C LYS A 108 2.65 24.66 -13.94
N LYS A 109 3.04 23.77 -13.02
CA LYS A 109 3.98 24.03 -11.93
C LYS A 109 5.27 23.24 -12.12
N LYS A 110 6.38 23.78 -11.62
CA LYS A 110 7.57 22.98 -11.33
C LYS A 110 7.29 22.20 -10.04
N VAL A 111 7.16 20.89 -10.15
CA VAL A 111 6.86 19.99 -9.02
C VAL A 111 8.00 19.00 -8.79
N ASN A 112 8.07 18.47 -7.58
CA ASN A 112 8.89 17.29 -7.31
C ASN A 112 8.27 16.07 -8.05
N PRO A 113 9.05 15.30 -8.83
CA PRO A 113 8.52 14.18 -9.62
C PRO A 113 7.74 13.17 -8.77
N GLY A 114 6.46 12.96 -9.09
CA GLY A 114 5.57 12.06 -8.34
C GLY A 114 4.96 12.65 -7.05
N TYR A 115 5.35 13.87 -6.65
CA TYR A 115 4.93 14.51 -5.39
C TYR A 115 4.05 15.75 -5.58
N SER A 116 3.46 15.92 -6.76
CA SER A 116 2.35 16.86 -6.99
C SER A 116 1.20 16.59 -6.00
N ALA A 117 0.36 17.60 -5.74
CA ALA A 117 -0.67 17.49 -4.72
C ALA A 117 -1.91 16.77 -5.26
N ILE A 118 -2.38 17.15 -6.44
CA ILE A 118 -3.70 16.75 -6.96
C ILE A 118 -3.75 15.24 -7.24
N GLY A 119 -2.71 14.68 -7.86
CA GLY A 119 -2.66 13.24 -8.13
C GLY A 119 -2.57 12.39 -6.86
N ARG A 120 -1.82 12.83 -5.84
CA ARG A 120 -1.74 12.12 -4.56
C ARG A 120 -3.04 12.25 -3.75
N LEU A 121 -3.69 13.41 -3.81
CA LEU A 121 -5.02 13.60 -3.21
C LEU A 121 -6.05 12.66 -3.84
N LYS A 122 -6.04 12.51 -5.17
CA LYS A 122 -6.88 11.54 -5.88
C LYS A 122 -6.63 10.12 -5.38
N GLY A 123 -5.38 9.66 -5.39
CA GLY A 123 -5.02 8.32 -4.91
C GLY A 123 -5.40 8.07 -3.45
N LEU A 124 -5.23 9.07 -2.59
CA LEU A 124 -5.67 8.98 -1.19
C LEU A 124 -7.19 8.85 -1.08
N ALA A 125 -7.96 9.59 -1.90
CA ALA A 125 -9.41 9.50 -1.91
C ALA A 125 -9.89 8.13 -2.43
N GLU A 126 -9.23 7.58 -3.45
CA GLU A 126 -9.50 6.24 -3.98
C GLU A 126 -9.31 5.17 -2.90
N VAL A 127 -8.14 5.14 -2.26
CA VAL A 127 -7.84 4.14 -1.23
C VAL A 127 -8.72 4.32 0.01
N ARG A 128 -9.06 5.56 0.39
CA ARG A 128 -10.03 5.84 1.47
C ARG A 128 -11.39 5.19 1.17
N GLY A 129 -11.88 5.28 -0.06
CA GLY A 129 -13.15 4.66 -0.45
C GLY A 129 -13.11 3.13 -0.36
N VAL A 130 -12.01 2.53 -0.82
CA VAL A 130 -11.78 1.07 -0.76
C VAL A 130 -11.75 0.59 0.69
N GLU A 131 -10.95 1.23 1.54
CA GLU A 131 -10.83 0.88 2.97
C GLU A 131 -12.17 0.99 3.69
N MET A 132 -12.88 2.12 3.51
CA MET A 132 -14.19 2.32 4.12
C MET A 132 -15.20 1.24 3.71
N ALA A 133 -15.22 0.87 2.42
CA ALA A 133 -16.12 -0.16 1.92
C ALA A 133 -15.80 -1.54 2.51
N ILE A 134 -14.51 -1.90 2.59
CA ILE A 134 -14.04 -3.14 3.19
C ILE A 134 -14.42 -3.20 4.68
N GLN A 135 -14.15 -2.13 5.43
CA GLN A 135 -14.53 -2.06 6.85
C GLN A 135 -16.02 -2.36 7.01
N ARG A 136 -16.88 -1.73 6.19
CA ARG A 136 -18.34 -1.90 6.30
C ARG A 136 -18.82 -3.29 5.85
N ALA A 137 -18.19 -3.87 4.84
CA ALA A 137 -18.58 -5.17 4.30
C ALA A 137 -18.19 -6.33 5.21
N PHE A 138 -17.04 -6.25 5.90
CA PHE A 138 -16.48 -7.39 6.63
C PHE A 138 -16.39 -7.19 8.15
N PHE A 139 -16.35 -5.95 8.63
CA PHE A 139 -16.10 -5.63 10.05
C PHE A 139 -17.09 -4.60 10.62
N GLY A 140 -18.12 -4.23 9.84
CA GLY A 140 -19.25 -3.44 10.31
C GLY A 140 -20.08 -4.26 11.27
N LYS A 141 -20.52 -3.64 12.37
CA LYS A 141 -21.65 -4.17 13.15
C LYS A 141 -22.95 -3.96 12.40
#